data_AF-A0A6L9Q9Z5-F1
#
_entry.id   AF-A0A6L9Q9Z5-F1
#
_cell.length_a   1.000
_cell.length_b   1.000
_cell.length_c   1.000
_cell.angle_alpha   90.00
_cell.angle_beta   90.00
_cell.angle_gamma   90.00
#
_symmetry.space_group_name_H-M   'P 1'
#
loop_
_entity.id
_entity.type
_entity.pdbx_description
1 polymer ?
#
loop_
_entity_poly.entity_id
_entity_poly.type
_entity_poly.pdbx_seq_one_letter_code
_entity_poly.pdbx_strand_id
1 'polypeptide(L)'
;MRFAVTVDCAVRPDFSVDGLEAAEECILRAEPISRSTSPTATEPKEASMNALHGDPVQAALALAEETSRDGRQRALDYVAGDLDELLQLRLEVKEAIGASPAGAAIRFVRPWLWRTASSGHPLTDAGRETGYEIRLSRYQADHY
;
A
#
# COMPACT_ATOMS: atom_id res chain seq x y z
N MET A 1 -13.83 41.15 -1.33
CA MET A 1 -12.36 41.24 -1.23
C MET A 1 -11.76 40.43 -2.37
N ARG A 2 -11.14 41.09 -3.34
CA ARG A 2 -10.49 40.48 -4.52
C ARG A 2 -8.99 40.71 -4.36
N PHE A 3 -8.18 39.67 -4.40
CA PHE A 3 -6.73 39.79 -4.53
C PHE A 3 -6.36 39.33 -5.94
N ALA A 4 -5.85 40.29 -6.73
CA ALA A 4 -5.07 40.02 -7.92
C ALA A 4 -3.61 40.00 -7.51
N VAL A 5 -2.87 38.97 -7.91
CA VAL A 5 -1.41 38.92 -7.82
C VAL A 5 -0.89 38.78 -9.25
N THR A 6 -0.14 39.79 -9.68
CA THR A 6 0.65 39.81 -10.91
C THR A 6 2.05 40.31 -10.52
N VAL A 7 3.03 40.00 -11.36
CA VAL A 7 4.42 40.51 -11.43
C VAL A 7 5.39 39.63 -10.60
N ASP A 8 6.54 39.16 -11.07
CA ASP A 8 7.37 39.57 -12.20
C ASP A 8 8.24 38.43 -12.72
N CYS A 9 8.71 38.63 -13.95
CA CYS A 9 9.67 37.81 -14.66
C CYS A 9 11.13 38.23 -14.34
N ALA A 10 12.06 37.38 -14.77
CA ALA A 10 13.48 37.63 -15.05
C ALA A 10 14.50 37.49 -13.89
N VAL A 11 15.44 36.56 -14.05
CA VAL A 11 16.82 36.84 -14.54
C VAL A 11 17.65 35.55 -14.51
N ARG A 12 18.26 35.21 -15.65
CA ARG A 12 19.40 34.28 -15.75
C ARG A 12 20.70 35.07 -15.59
N PRO A 13 21.75 34.42 -15.08
CA PRO A 13 23.05 34.45 -15.78
C PRO A 13 23.55 33.02 -15.98
N ASP A 14 23.88 32.60 -17.20
CA ASP A 14 25.21 32.73 -17.82
C ASP A 14 26.28 31.93 -17.05
N PHE A 15 26.57 30.73 -17.53
CA PHE A 15 27.75 29.95 -17.14
C PHE A 15 28.30 29.31 -18.40
N SER A 16 29.44 29.83 -18.87
CA SER A 16 30.17 29.37 -20.05
C SER A 16 31.46 28.67 -19.61
N VAL A 17 31.65 27.48 -20.20
CA VAL A 17 32.86 26.71 -20.55
C VAL A 17 34.12 26.75 -19.65
N ASP A 18 34.62 25.57 -19.26
CA ASP A 18 35.86 25.00 -19.84
C ASP A 18 36.20 23.58 -19.33
N GLY A 19 36.74 22.76 -20.24
CA GLY A 19 37.69 21.66 -20.04
C GLY A 19 37.48 20.56 -18.99
N LEU A 20 37.19 19.33 -19.44
CA LEU A 20 38.10 18.22 -19.11
C LEU A 20 38.05 17.10 -20.16
N GLU A 21 39.17 16.99 -20.86
CA GLU A 21 39.60 15.95 -21.77
C GLU A 21 40.03 14.69 -20.98
N ALA A 22 40.06 13.55 -21.67
CA ALA A 22 40.74 12.30 -21.33
C ALA A 22 40.10 11.34 -20.31
N ALA A 23 39.52 10.25 -20.83
CA ALA A 23 39.98 8.88 -20.55
C ALA A 23 39.17 7.89 -21.42
N GLU A 24 39.53 7.78 -22.69
CA GLU A 24 39.25 6.58 -23.47
C GLU A 24 40.37 5.55 -23.25
N GLU A 25 39.97 4.29 -23.26
CA GLU A 25 40.78 3.10 -23.54
C GLU A 25 41.42 2.34 -22.37
N CYS A 26 40.78 1.20 -22.04
CA CYS A 26 41.31 -0.11 -21.66
C CYS A 26 40.11 -0.87 -21.04
N ILE A 27 39.61 -2.03 -21.51
CA ILE A 27 40.27 -3.33 -21.63
C ILE A 27 39.38 -4.28 -22.48
N LEU A 28 40.01 -4.85 -23.52
CA LEU A 28 39.95 -6.22 -24.07
C LEU A 28 38.84 -7.22 -23.64
N ARG A 29 38.18 -7.75 -24.69
CA ARG A 29 37.88 -9.18 -25.02
C ARG A 29 37.21 -10.10 -23.99
N ALA A 30 36.04 -10.64 -24.35
CA ALA A 30 35.72 -12.07 -24.27
C ALA A 30 34.55 -12.45 -25.20
N GLU A 31 34.55 -13.73 -25.60
CA GLU A 31 33.89 -14.42 -26.72
C GLU A 31 32.36 -14.66 -26.62
N PRO A 32 31.72 -15.15 -27.71
CA PRO A 32 30.27 -15.19 -27.84
C PRO A 32 29.67 -16.43 -27.19
N ILE A 33 28.52 -16.27 -26.53
CA ILE A 33 27.71 -17.40 -26.09
C ILE A 33 26.27 -17.18 -26.52
N SER A 34 25.88 -17.93 -27.55
CA SER A 34 24.49 -18.20 -27.89
C SER A 34 23.72 -18.65 -26.65
N ARG A 35 22.62 -17.96 -26.32
CA ARG A 35 21.48 -18.59 -25.67
C ARG A 35 20.20 -18.19 -26.40
N SER A 36 19.71 -19.19 -27.10
CA SER A 36 18.34 -19.33 -27.56
C SER A 36 17.37 -19.34 -26.37
N THR A 37 16.09 -19.19 -26.70
CA THR A 37 14.87 -19.38 -25.91
C THR A 37 14.47 -18.26 -24.94
N SER A 38 13.57 -17.39 -25.44
CA SER A 38 12.40 -16.98 -24.65
C SER A 38 11.71 -18.21 -24.06
N PRO A 39 11.15 -18.11 -22.86
CA PRO A 39 9.74 -17.76 -22.84
C PRO A 39 9.41 -16.61 -21.90
N THR A 40 8.56 -15.72 -22.40
CA THR A 40 7.61 -14.94 -21.63
C THR A 40 6.84 -15.86 -20.69
N ALA A 41 7.20 -15.79 -19.41
CA ALA A 41 6.33 -16.08 -18.30
C ALA A 41 6.86 -15.20 -17.16
N THR A 42 6.30 -13.99 -17.02
CA THR A 42 6.44 -13.26 -15.77
C THR A 42 5.64 -14.07 -14.75
N GLU A 43 6.36 -14.95 -14.07
CA GLU A 43 5.90 -15.66 -12.89
C GLU A 43 5.30 -14.64 -11.90
N PRO A 44 4.19 -14.98 -11.22
CA PRO A 44 3.63 -14.13 -10.19
C PRO A 44 4.70 -13.95 -9.13
N LYS A 45 5.16 -12.69 -9.01
CA LYS A 45 6.04 -12.17 -7.98
C LYS A 45 5.65 -12.83 -6.65
N GLU A 46 6.50 -13.76 -6.23
CA GLU A 46 6.37 -14.54 -5.02
C GLU A 46 5.84 -13.62 -3.91
N ALA A 47 4.60 -13.95 -3.50
CA ALA A 47 3.97 -13.47 -2.29
C ALA A 47 5.01 -13.63 -1.17
N SER A 48 5.68 -12.53 -0.88
CA SER A 48 6.87 -12.49 -0.05
C SER A 48 6.48 -12.93 1.35
N MET A 49 6.87 -14.16 1.65
CA MET A 49 6.60 -14.89 2.89
C MET A 49 7.14 -14.10 4.08
N ASN A 50 6.26 -13.46 4.88
CA ASN A 50 6.36 -13.39 6.35
C ASN A 50 5.25 -12.55 6.99
N ALA A 51 4.02 -13.06 7.00
CA ALA A 51 3.06 -12.73 8.04
C ALA A 51 2.12 -13.92 8.29
N LEU A 52 2.59 -14.92 9.04
CA LEU A 52 1.79 -15.97 9.70
C LEU A 52 0.70 -16.65 8.83
N HIS A 53 1.05 -17.76 8.16
CA HIS A 53 0.17 -18.63 7.35
C HIS A 53 -1.23 -18.85 7.95
N GLY A 54 -2.14 -17.96 7.62
CA GLY A 54 -3.52 -17.96 8.01
C GLY A 54 -4.31 -17.22 6.94
N ASP A 55 -5.54 -17.66 6.75
CA ASP A 55 -6.51 -17.01 5.89
C ASP A 55 -6.60 -15.50 6.24
N PRO A 56 -6.46 -14.57 5.26
CA PRO A 56 -6.38 -13.13 5.54
C PRO A 56 -7.67 -12.60 6.18
N VAL A 57 -8.80 -13.26 5.93
CA VAL A 57 -10.06 -12.97 6.62
C VAL A 57 -9.94 -13.33 8.11
N GLN A 58 -9.39 -14.50 8.47
CA GLN A 58 -9.13 -14.85 9.88
C GLN A 58 -8.18 -13.87 10.57
N ALA A 59 -7.12 -13.43 9.90
CA ALA A 59 -6.21 -12.41 10.45
C ALA A 59 -6.95 -11.08 10.72
N ALA A 60 -7.80 -10.65 9.79
CA ALA A 60 -8.63 -9.47 9.97
C ALA A 60 -9.67 -9.63 11.09
N LEU A 61 -10.24 -10.83 11.26
CA LEU A 61 -11.17 -11.13 12.36
C LEU A 61 -10.48 -11.06 13.72
N ALA A 62 -9.26 -11.58 13.85
CA ALA A 62 -8.47 -11.47 15.08
C ALA A 62 -8.23 -9.99 15.45
N LEU A 63 -7.85 -9.16 14.47
CA LEU A 63 -7.70 -7.73 14.66
C LEU A 63 -9.04 -7.05 15.01
N ALA A 64 -10.15 -7.49 14.40
CA ALA A 64 -11.48 -6.99 14.71
C ALA A 64 -11.87 -7.29 16.16
N GLU A 65 -11.56 -8.49 16.66
CA GLU A 65 -11.79 -8.81 18.06
C GLU A 65 -11.01 -7.89 18.99
N GLU A 66 -9.72 -7.67 18.74
CA GLU A 66 -8.91 -6.74 19.53
C GLU A 66 -9.45 -5.31 19.50
N THR A 67 -9.77 -4.81 18.31
CA THR A 67 -10.37 -3.49 18.11
C THR A 67 -11.74 -3.38 18.80
N SER A 68 -12.50 -4.47 18.88
CA SER A 68 -13.77 -4.46 19.61
C SER A 68 -13.58 -4.28 21.12
N ARG A 69 -12.48 -4.83 21.68
CA ARG A 69 -12.16 -4.78 23.11
C ARG A 69 -11.64 -3.41 23.54
N ASP A 70 -10.71 -2.82 22.80
CA ASP A 70 -10.04 -1.58 23.19
C ASP A 70 -10.48 -0.33 22.40
N GLY A 71 -11.24 -0.50 21.32
CA GLY A 71 -11.68 0.58 20.44
C GLY A 71 -10.57 1.19 19.57
N ARG A 72 -9.34 0.68 19.63
CA ARG A 72 -8.21 1.20 18.87
C ARG A 72 -8.25 0.71 17.44
N GLN A 73 -8.02 1.64 16.52
CA GLN A 73 -7.92 1.33 15.11
C GLN A 73 -6.67 0.48 14.84
N ARG A 74 -6.85 -0.60 14.09
CA ARG A 74 -5.77 -1.48 13.61
C ARG A 74 -5.84 -1.58 12.10
N ALA A 75 -4.74 -1.97 11.48
CA ALA A 75 -4.68 -2.23 10.06
C ALA A 75 -4.16 -3.64 9.82
N LEU A 76 -4.70 -4.27 8.78
CA LEU A 76 -4.23 -5.57 8.32
C LEU A 76 -3.01 -5.36 7.43
N ASP A 77 -1.88 -5.92 7.82
CA ASP A 77 -0.65 -5.92 7.02
C ASP A 77 -0.73 -7.01 5.96
N TYR A 78 -1.49 -6.71 4.91
CA TYR A 78 -1.72 -7.62 3.79
C TYR A 78 -1.32 -6.94 2.48
N VAL A 79 -0.36 -7.54 1.79
CA VAL A 79 0.14 -7.10 0.50
C VAL A 79 -0.73 -7.74 -0.59
N ALA A 80 -1.72 -6.99 -1.07
CA ALA A 80 -2.52 -7.40 -2.21
C ALA A 80 -1.78 -7.15 -3.54
N GLY A 81 -2.08 -7.96 -4.56
CA GLY A 81 -1.62 -7.76 -5.93
C GLY A 81 -2.28 -6.55 -6.60
N ASP A 82 -3.53 -6.26 -6.24
CA ASP A 82 -4.29 -5.14 -6.78
C ASP A 82 -5.37 -4.59 -5.82
N LEU A 83 -6.02 -3.51 -6.26
CA LEU A 83 -7.05 -2.83 -5.46
C LEU A 83 -8.35 -3.65 -5.35
N ASP A 84 -8.71 -4.41 -6.39
CA ASP A 84 -9.92 -5.22 -6.39
C ASP A 84 -9.81 -6.35 -5.37
N GLU A 85 -8.63 -6.96 -5.23
CA GLU A 85 -8.35 -7.94 -4.18
C GLU A 85 -8.55 -7.37 -2.76
N LEU A 86 -8.08 -6.15 -2.48
CA LEU A 86 -8.33 -5.49 -1.19
C LEU A 86 -9.82 -5.17 -0.96
N LEU A 87 -10.54 -4.78 -2.02
CA LEU A 87 -11.97 -4.50 -1.93
C LEU A 87 -12.76 -5.78 -1.66
N GLN A 88 -12.39 -6.88 -2.32
CA GLN A 88 -12.97 -8.19 -2.11
C GLN A 88 -12.72 -8.69 -0.69
N LEU A 89 -11.46 -8.65 -0.23
CA LEU A 89 -11.10 -9.00 1.14
C LEU A 89 -11.87 -8.18 2.17
N ARG A 90 -12.02 -6.87 1.94
CA ARG A 90 -12.85 -6.01 2.81
C ARG A 90 -14.31 -6.48 2.88
N LEU A 91 -14.90 -6.91 1.76
CA LEU A 91 -16.27 -7.41 1.73
C LEU A 91 -16.40 -8.72 2.51
N GLU A 92 -15.47 -9.66 2.30
CA GLU A 92 -15.43 -10.94 3.01
C GLU A 92 -15.30 -10.75 4.52
N VAL A 93 -14.40 -9.85 4.96
CA VAL A 93 -14.25 -9.51 6.38
C VAL A 93 -15.53 -8.88 6.94
N LYS A 94 -16.19 -8.01 6.19
CA LYS A 94 -17.46 -7.40 6.60
C LYS A 94 -18.56 -8.46 6.78
N GLU A 95 -18.66 -9.40 5.85
CA GLU A 95 -19.62 -10.50 5.91
C GLU A 95 -19.34 -11.44 7.09
N ALA A 96 -18.07 -11.79 7.31
CA ALA A 96 -17.65 -12.61 8.44
C ALA A 96 -17.95 -11.95 9.80
N ILE A 97 -17.69 -10.64 9.94
CA ILE A 97 -18.09 -9.87 11.12
C ILE A 97 -19.62 -9.87 11.27
N GLY A 98 -20.36 -9.71 10.17
CA GLY A 98 -21.82 -9.74 10.14
C GLY A 98 -22.43 -11.09 10.53
N ALA A 99 -21.73 -12.19 10.26
CA ALA A 99 -22.14 -13.55 10.61
C ALA A 99 -21.94 -13.88 12.10
N SER A 100 -21.16 -13.09 12.83
CA SER A 100 -20.95 -13.27 14.28
C SER A 100 -22.27 -13.18 15.06
N PRO A 101 -22.42 -13.75 16.27
CA PRO A 101 -23.68 -13.69 17.03
C PRO A 101 -24.19 -12.25 17.27
N ALA A 102 -25.52 -12.09 17.32
CA ALA A 102 -26.12 -10.81 17.71
C ALA A 102 -25.67 -10.41 19.12
N GLY A 103 -25.29 -9.14 19.31
CA GLY A 103 -24.75 -8.64 20.57
C GLY A 103 -23.23 -8.84 20.77
N ALA A 104 -22.55 -9.56 19.87
CA ALA A 104 -21.09 -9.67 19.93
C ALA A 104 -20.43 -8.32 19.65
N ALA A 105 -19.44 -7.93 20.48
CA ALA A 105 -18.75 -6.64 20.37
C ALA A 105 -18.08 -6.45 18.99
N ILE A 106 -17.63 -7.54 18.37
CA ILE A 106 -17.01 -7.55 17.04
C ILE A 106 -17.93 -6.97 15.95
N ARG A 107 -19.26 -7.07 16.10
CA ARG A 107 -20.24 -6.50 15.14
C ARG A 107 -20.17 -4.97 15.07
N PHE A 108 -19.59 -4.32 16.06
CA PHE A 108 -19.37 -2.86 16.07
C PHE A 108 -18.05 -2.46 15.44
N VAL A 109 -17.32 -3.40 14.82
CA VAL A 109 -16.10 -3.12 14.07
C VAL A 109 -16.42 -3.09 12.59
N ARG A 110 -15.90 -2.07 11.90
CA ARG A 110 -16.10 -1.90 10.46
C ARG A 110 -14.76 -1.95 9.73
N PRO A 111 -14.62 -2.84 8.74
CA PRO A 111 -13.48 -2.81 7.84
C PRO A 111 -13.68 -1.71 6.79
N TRP A 112 -12.67 -0.87 6.59
CA TRP A 112 -12.66 0.20 5.60
C TRP A 112 -11.31 0.30 4.91
N LEU A 113 -11.33 0.73 3.65
CA LEU A 113 -10.13 0.90 2.86
C LEU A 113 -9.52 2.28 3.16
N TRP A 114 -8.32 2.29 3.69
CA TRP A 114 -7.49 3.48 3.71
C TRP A 114 -6.71 3.60 2.41
N ARG A 115 -6.51 4.84 1.96
CA ARG A 115 -5.71 5.20 0.79
C ARG A 115 -4.94 6.47 1.09
N THR A 116 -3.89 6.77 0.34
CA THR A 116 -3.11 8.01 0.49
C THR A 116 -3.92 9.31 0.37
N ALA A 117 -5.03 9.28 -0.38
CA ALA A 117 -5.98 10.40 -0.45
C ALA A 117 -6.85 10.57 0.80
N SER A 118 -6.89 9.55 1.68
CA SER A 118 -7.54 9.63 2.99
C SER A 118 -6.62 10.32 3.99
N SER A 119 -7.19 10.87 5.07
CA SER A 119 -6.40 11.47 6.13
C SER A 119 -5.61 10.43 6.94
N GLY A 120 -4.55 10.91 7.60
CA GLY A 120 -3.67 10.10 8.44
C GLY A 120 -2.50 9.45 7.69
N HIS A 121 -1.73 8.65 8.41
CA HIS A 121 -0.56 7.94 7.90
C HIS A 121 -0.82 6.43 7.85
N PRO A 122 -0.21 5.69 6.90
CA PRO A 122 -0.35 4.24 6.82
C PRO A 122 0.14 3.59 8.12
N LEU A 123 -0.61 2.60 8.60
CA LEU A 123 -0.29 1.87 9.82
C LEU A 123 0.59 0.64 9.55
N THR A 124 0.60 0.15 8.31
CA THR A 124 1.30 -1.06 7.87
C THR A 124 2.40 -0.74 6.86
N ASP A 125 3.31 -1.69 6.64
CA ASP A 125 4.30 -1.60 5.57
C ASP A 125 3.62 -1.76 4.20
N ALA A 126 2.64 -2.67 4.08
CA ALA A 126 1.84 -2.80 2.87
C ALA A 126 1.18 -1.47 2.45
N GLY A 127 0.64 -0.72 3.41
CA GLY A 127 0.06 0.61 3.17
C GLY A 127 1.09 1.68 2.79
N ARG A 128 2.33 1.57 3.25
CA ARG A 128 3.45 2.45 2.84
C ARG A 128 3.89 2.16 1.41
N GLU A 129 3.93 0.90 1.01
CA GLU A 129 4.40 0.46 -0.30
C GLU A 129 3.36 0.64 -1.40
N THR A 130 2.13 0.20 -1.15
CA THR A 130 1.06 0.18 -2.17
C THR A 130 0.19 1.44 -2.15
N GLY A 131 0.20 2.17 -1.03
CA GLY A 131 -0.68 3.32 -0.82
C GLY A 131 -2.12 2.94 -0.44
N TYR A 132 -2.39 1.65 -0.17
CA TYR A 132 -3.69 1.12 0.24
C TYR A 132 -3.54 0.15 1.41
N GLU A 133 -4.48 0.18 2.37
CA GLU A 133 -4.53 -0.82 3.44
C GLU A 133 -5.96 -0.99 3.97
N ILE A 134 -6.28 -2.18 4.49
CA ILE A 134 -7.55 -2.41 5.18
C ILE A 134 -7.39 -2.03 6.64
N ARG A 135 -8.24 -1.11 7.10
CA ARG A 135 -8.32 -0.69 8.50
C ARG A 135 -9.58 -1.21 9.16
N LEU A 136 -9.44 -1.56 10.42
CA LEU A 136 -10.53 -1.95 11.29
C LEU A 136 -10.69 -0.87 12.35
N SER A 137 -11.86 -0.24 12.37
CA SER A 137 -12.22 0.74 13.38
C SER A 137 -13.54 0.35 14.03
N ARG A 138 -13.61 0.56 15.34
CA ARG A 138 -14.87 0.43 16.06
C ARG A 138 -15.72 1.67 15.77
N TYR A 139 -16.97 1.49 15.39
CA TYR A 139 -17.94 2.57 15.38
C TYR A 139 -18.81 2.45 16.63
N GLN A 140 -18.94 3.53 17.38
CA GLN A 140 -20.00 3.61 18.37
C GLN A 140 -21.31 3.73 17.59
N ALA A 141 -22.19 2.74 17.74
CA ALA A 141 -23.60 2.94 17.45
C ALA A 141 -24.22 3.79 18.57
N ASP A 142 -23.64 4.95 18.86
CA ASP A 142 -24.31 5.97 19.64
C ASP A 142 -25.25 6.68 18.66
N HIS A 143 -26.53 6.73 19.00
CA HIS A 143 -27.65 7.28 18.21
C HIS A 143 -28.32 6.31 17.22
N TYR A 144 -29.20 5.46 17.77
CA TYR A 144 -30.50 5.18 17.14
C TYR A 144 -31.58 5.93 17.90
#